data_AF-A0A0U3CTW3-F1
#
_entry.id   AF-A0A0U3CTW3-F1
#
_cell.length_a   1.000
_cell.length_b   1.000
_cell.length_c   1.000
_cell.angle_alpha   90.00
_cell.angle_beta   90.00
_cell.angle_gamma   90.00
#
_symmetry.space_group_name_H-M   'P 1'
#
loop_
_entity.id
_entity.type
_entity.pdbx_description
1 polymer ?
#
loop_
_entity_poly.entity_id
_entity_poly.type
_entity_poly.pdbx_seq_one_letter_code
_entity_poly.pdbx_strand_id
1 'polypeptide(L)' 'MQADPEILRELVNRYDELQSLDASQRDCTIRPGTEGTLYTLCVLTGIRDESKALAFARSLLSPPDLPPRTSGSPSA' A
#
# COMPACT_ATOMS: atom_id res chain seq x y z
N MET A 1 4.50 0.29 19.26
CA MET A 1 3.85 -0.88 18.66
C MET A 1 4.11 -0.79 17.17
N GLN A 2 4.92 -1.69 16.59
CA GLN A 2 5.12 -1.72 15.14
C GLN A 2 3.94 -2.47 14.53
N ALA A 3 3.37 -1.93 13.45
CA ALA A 3 2.37 -2.64 12.68
C ALA A 3 3.03 -3.85 12.01
N ASP A 4 2.41 -5.03 12.14
CA ASP A 4 2.90 -6.23 11.47
C ASP A 4 2.91 -6.03 9.95
N PRO A 5 4.06 -6.25 9.29
CA PRO A 5 4.22 -5.97 7.87
C PRO A 5 3.34 -6.89 7.01
N GLU A 6 3.04 -8.11 7.47
CA GLU A 6 2.11 -9.01 6.78
C GLU A 6 0.68 -8.45 6.76
N ILE A 7 0.22 -7.86 7.88
CA ILE A 7 -1.09 -7.22 7.97
C ILE A 7 -1.16 -6.01 7.05
N LEU A 8 -0.11 -5.19 7.00
CA LEU A 8 -0.04 -4.06 6.06
C LEU A 8 -0.11 -4.53 4.60
N ARG A 9 0.54 -5.65 4.26
CA ARG A 9 0.51 -6.22 2.91
C ARG A 9 -0.88 -6.70 2.51
N GLU A 10 -1.58 -7.38 3.42
CA GLU A 10 -2.96 -7.82 3.19
C GLU A 10 -3.89 -6.62 2.96
N LEU A 11 -3.79 -5.58 3.80
CA LEU A 11 -4.62 -4.38 3.69
C LEU A 11 -4.39 -3.63 2.37
N VAL A 12 -3.13 -3.48 1.95
CA VAL A 12 -2.80 -2.84 0.66
C VAL A 12 -3.31 -3.67 -0.52
N ASN A 13 -3.19 -5.00 -0.46
CA ASN A 13 -3.70 -5.89 -1.52
C ASN A 13 -5.22 -5.81 -1.62
N ARG A 14 -5.93 -5.90 -0.49
CA ARG A 14 -7.39 -5.78 -0.43
C ARG A 14 -7.86 -4.43 -0.98
N TYR A 15 -7.16 -3.33 -0.66
CA TYR A 15 -7.46 -2.01 -1.23
C TYR A 15 -7.29 -1.98 -2.76
N ASP A 16 -6.23 -2.60 -3.28
CA ASP A 16 -5.95 -2.66 -4.72
C ASP A 16 -6.97 -3.51 -5.49
N GLU A 17 -7.38 -4.65 -4.92
CA GLU A 17 -8.45 -5.49 -5.44
C GLU A 17 -9.79 -4.75 -5.48
N LEU A 18 -10.13 -4.03 -4.40
CA LEU A 18 -11.35 -3.21 -4.32
C LEU A 18 -11.33 -2.03 -5.31
N GLN A 19 -10.16 -1.42 -5.54
CA GLN A 19 -9.99 -0.35 -6.54
C GLN A 19 -10.06 -0.87 -7.97
N SER A 20 -9.52 -2.07 -8.22
CA SER A 20 -9.59 -2.76 -9.51
C SER A 20 -11.02 -3.22 -9.83
N LEU A 21 -11.82 -3.47 -8.80
CA LEU A 21 -13.17 -4.03 -8.90
C LEU A 21 -14.25 -3.06 -9.38
N ASP A 22 -14.04 -1.73 -9.49
CA ASP A 22 -14.55 -0.95 -10.65
C ASP A 22 -14.46 0.60 -10.57
N ALA A 23 -14.55 1.23 -11.75
CA ALA A 23 -15.04 2.59 -12.00
C ALA A 23 -16.55 2.69 -12.25
N SER A 24 -17.21 1.55 -12.52
CA SER A 24 -18.63 1.40 -12.85
C SER A 24 -19.52 0.96 -11.67
N GLN A 25 -18.96 0.45 -10.56
CA GLN A 25 -19.70 -0.02 -9.36
C GLN A 25 -19.41 0.80 -8.09
N ARG A 26 -18.70 1.94 -8.23
CA ARG A 26 -18.25 2.77 -7.09
C ARG A 26 -19.37 3.36 -6.24
N ASP A 27 -20.60 3.32 -6.73
CA ASP A 27 -21.64 4.21 -6.23
C ASP A 27 -22.29 3.77 -4.92
N CYS A 28 -22.39 2.47 -4.58
CA CYS A 28 -23.19 2.07 -3.41
C CYS A 28 -22.64 0.97 -2.48
N THR A 29 -21.74 0.07 -2.91
CA THR A 29 -21.44 -1.13 -2.09
C THR A 29 -19.96 -1.28 -1.69
N ILE A 30 -19.03 -0.70 -2.46
CA ILE A 30 -17.58 -0.86 -2.21
C ILE A 30 -17.03 0.14 -1.17
N ARG A 31 -17.71 1.26 -0.96
CA ARG A 31 -17.32 2.32 0.00
C ARG A 31 -16.99 1.80 1.41
N PRO A 32 -17.84 0.99 2.08
CA PRO A 32 -17.55 0.53 3.44
C PRO A 32 -16.31 -0.37 3.57
N GLY A 33 -16.00 -1.18 2.55
CA GLY A 33 -14.82 -2.05 2.55
C GLY A 33 -13.52 -1.27 2.37
N THR A 34 -13.52 -0.30 1.45
CA THR A 34 -12.38 0.58 1.19
C THR A 34 -12.12 1.51 2.38
N GLU A 35 -13.17 2.12 2.93
CA GLU A 35 -13.08 3.04 4.07
C GLU A 35 -12.60 2.31 5.34
N GLY A 36 -13.08 1.10 5.60
CA GLY A 36 -12.59 0.26 6.71
C GLY A 36 -11.11 -0.12 6.57
N THR A 37 -10.66 -0.39 5.34
CA THR A 37 -9.25 -0.72 5.04
C THR A 37 -8.35 0.51 5.27
N LEU A 38 -8.77 1.68 4.79
CA LEU A 38 -8.04 2.94 4.97
C LEU A 38 -8.01 3.38 6.44
N TYR A 39 -9.14 3.26 7.15
CA TYR A 39 -9.20 3.55 8.58
C TYR A 39 -8.21 2.70 9.38
N THR A 40 -8.15 1.38 9.08
CA THR A 40 -7.21 0.46 9.73
C THR A 40 -5.76 0.84 9.42
N LEU A 41 -5.45 1.20 8.16
CA LEU A 41 -4.13 1.71 7.77
C LEU A 41 -3.76 2.99 8.54
N CYS A 42 -4.68 3.93 8.69
CA CYS A 42 -4.46 5.16 9.46
C CYS A 42 -4.11 4.85 10.93
N VAL A 43 -4.83 3.92 11.56
CA VAL A 43 -4.57 3.51 12.95
C VAL A 43 -3.23 2.80 13.09
N LEU A 44 -2.90 1.88 12.18
CA LEU A 44 -1.66 1.10 12.23
C LEU A 44 -0.41 1.93 11.92
N THR A 45 -0.53 2.88 10.98
CA THR A 45 0.59 3.75 10.57
C THR A 45 0.69 5.00 11.44
N GLY A 46 -0.36 5.34 12.20
CA GLY A 46 -0.45 6.61 12.94
C GLY A 46 -0.64 7.84 12.04
N ILE A 47 -0.93 7.64 10.75
CA ILE A 47 -1.10 8.72 9.77
C ILE A 47 -2.58 9.01 9.63
N ARG A 48 -2.98 10.26 9.85
CA ARG A 48 -4.40 10.67 9.86
C ARG A 48 -5.02 10.87 8.47
N ASP A 49 -4.18 10.84 7.44
CA ASP A 49 -4.54 11.06 6.05
C ASP A 49 -4.48 9.74 5.30
N GLU A 50 -5.60 9.32 4.73
CA GLU A 50 -5.78 7.99 4.13
C GLU A 50 -4.82 7.74 2.96
N SER A 51 -4.62 8.75 2.12
CA SER A 51 -3.72 8.67 0.96
C SER A 51 -2.27 8.54 1.42
N LYS A 52 -1.87 9.31 2.45
CA LYS A 52 -0.53 9.21 3.05
C LYS A 52 -0.32 7.90 3.79
N ALA A 53 -1.33 7.39 4.49
CA ALA A 53 -1.26 6.11 5.19
C ALA A 53 -1.03 4.96 4.22
N LEU A 54 -1.75 4.95 3.09
CA LEU A 54 -1.57 3.97 2.02
C LEU A 54 -0.18 4.07 1.37
N ALA A 55 0.28 5.28 1.04
CA ALA A 55 1.59 5.50 0.45
C ALA A 55 2.73 5.06 1.39
N PHE A 56 2.60 5.35 2.68
CA PHE A 56 3.55 4.92 3.70
C PHE A 56 3.58 3.39 3.84
N ALA A 57 2.42 2.74 3.90
CA ALA A 57 2.34 1.29 3.94
C ALA A 57 2.96 0.64 2.68
N ARG A 58 2.71 1.18 1.48
CA ARG A 58 3.36 0.72 0.25
C ARG A 58 4.88 0.90 0.30
N SER A 59 5.36 2.01 0.85
CA SER A 59 6.80 2.25 1.01
C SER A 59 7.46 1.29 2.02
N LEU A 60 6.74 0.87 3.07
CA LEU A 60 7.24 -0.13 4.03
C LEU A 60 7.33 -1.53 3.42
N LEU A 61 6.46 -1.84 2.45
CA LEU A 61 6.38 -3.12 1.76
C LEU A 61 7.29 -3.19 0.53
N SER A 62 7.64 -2.04 -0.04
CA SER A 62 8.65 -1.96 -1.08
C SER A 62 9.98 -2.36 -0.46
N PRO A 63 10.67 -3.39 -0.98
CA PRO A 63 12.03 -3.66 -0.52
C PRO A 63 12.86 -2.37 -0.70
N PRO A 64 13.82 -2.07 0.20
CA PRO A 64 14.71 -0.93 -0.03
C PRO A 64 15.34 -1.14 -1.40
N ASP A 65 15.01 -0.24 -2.33
CA ASP A 65 15.51 -0.19 -3.68
C ASP A 65 17.04 -0.25 -3.59
N LEU A 66 17.60 -1.44 -3.81
CA LEU A 66 19.03 -1.60 -3.91
C LEU A 66 19.39 -0.83 -5.18
N PRO A 67 20.26 0.20 -5.12
CA PRO A 67 20.58 0.98 -6.30
C PRO A 67 21.08 0.03 -7.40
N PRO A 68 20.75 0.29 -8.68
CA PRO A 68 21.26 -0.51 -9.78
C PRO A 68 22.76 -0.58 -9.64
N ARG A 69 23.29 -1.79 -9.43
CA ARG A 69 24.73 -2.05 -9.44
C ARG A 69 25.22 -1.56 -10.80
N THR A 70 25.83 -0.39 -10.81
CA THR A 70 26.38 0.25 -11.99
C THR A 70 27.18 -0.78 -12.76
N SER A 71 26.79 -0.94 -14.02
CA SER A 71 27.51 -1.57 -15.12
C SER A 71 29.01 -1.72 -14.82
N GLY A 72 29.40 -2.93 -14.44
CA GLY A 72 30.80 -3.36 -14.54
C GLY A 72 31.08 -3.61 -16.01
N SER A 73 31.55 -2.59 -16.71
CA SER A 73 32.15 -2.68 -18.03
C SER A 73 33.30 -3.69 -18.02
N PRO A 74 33.38 -4.65 -18.97
CA PRO A 74 34.66 -5.17 -19.41
C PRO A 74 35.08 -4.39 -20.66
N SER A 75 36.01 -3.46 -20.48
CA SER A 75 36.85 -2.96 -21.57
C SER A 75 38.28 -2.89 -21.07
N ALA A 76 38.99 -4.00 -21.28
CA ALA A 76 40.42 -4.07 -21.54
C ALA A 76 40.71 -5.45 -22.15
#